data_AF-A0AAF0QV99-F1
#
_entry.id   AF-A0AAF0QV99-F1
#
_cell.length_a   1.000
_cell.length_b   1.000
_cell.length_c   1.000
_cell.angle_alpha   90.00
_cell.angle_beta   90.00
_cell.angle_gamma   90.00
#
_symmetry.space_group_name_H-M   'P 1'
#
loop_
_entity.id
_entity.type
_entity.pdbx_description
1 polymer ?
#
loop_
_entity_poly.entity_id
_entity_poly.type
_entity_poly.pdbx_seq_one_letter_code
_entity_poly.pdbx_strand_id
1 'polypeptide(L)'
;MGCGLAGTGIAELIALVISKKGLIVNARNESLQAHKKPWAHEHEPVNNLLDTVKAIKPAAIIGTSGVGRTFTEEVIEAMSSINKRPLIMAFSNPTAQSECTTEEAYTWSERVDTTTINLIMVKLRSFVQYIFPGFGFGLVMVGAICVHNDMLVEACK
;
A
#
# COMPACT_ATOMS: atom_id res chain seq x y z
N MET A 1 -1.68 0.13 4.65
CA MET A 1 -2.71 0.78 5.49
C MET A 1 -3.94 1.06 4.64
N GLY A 2 -5.10 0.54 5.04
CA GLY A 2 -6.33 0.59 4.26
C GLY A 2 -6.74 -0.80 3.81
N CYS A 3 -7.97 -1.19 4.12
CA CYS A 3 -8.51 -2.53 3.87
C CYS A 3 -9.84 -2.49 3.09
N GLY A 4 -10.08 -1.41 2.35
CA GLY A 4 -11.22 -1.32 1.43
C GLY A 4 -10.90 -2.05 0.11
N LEU A 5 -11.81 -1.97 -0.88
CA LEU A 5 -11.68 -2.67 -2.16
C LEU A 5 -10.33 -2.44 -2.86
N ALA A 6 -9.83 -1.20 -2.90
CA ALA A 6 -8.52 -0.89 -3.46
C ALA A 6 -7.37 -1.52 -2.66
N GLY A 7 -7.44 -1.47 -1.33
CA GLY A 7 -6.43 -2.05 -0.45
C GLY A 7 -6.39 -3.57 -0.53
N THR A 8 -7.55 -4.23 -0.57
CA THR A 8 -7.63 -5.69 -0.71
C THR A 8 -7.33 -6.18 -2.12
N GLY A 9 -7.67 -5.42 -3.16
CA GLY A 9 -7.33 -5.75 -4.55
C GLY A 9 -5.83 -5.63 -4.84
N ILE A 10 -5.15 -4.63 -4.26
CA ILE A 10 -3.68 -4.55 -4.31
C ILE A 10 -3.07 -5.66 -3.44
N ALA A 11 -3.64 -5.94 -2.27
CA ALA A 11 -3.15 -6.98 -1.39
C ALA A 11 -3.23 -8.37 -2.04
N GLU A 12 -4.28 -8.66 -2.81
CA GLU A 12 -4.48 -9.90 -3.58
C GLU A 12 -3.31 -10.25 -4.49
N LEU A 13 -2.51 -9.25 -4.86
CA LEU A 13 -1.29 -9.45 -5.61
C LEU A 13 -0.04 -9.61 -4.71
N ILE A 14 0.08 -8.93 -3.55
CA ILE A 14 1.40 -8.74 -2.90
C ILE A 14 1.45 -8.68 -1.34
N ALA A 15 0.38 -8.44 -0.54
CA ALA A 15 0.61 -7.85 0.80
C ALA A 15 -0.27 -8.24 2.01
N LEU A 16 0.29 -8.03 3.21
CA LEU A 16 -0.38 -7.97 4.52
C LEU A 16 -1.22 -6.68 4.67
N VAL A 17 -2.39 -6.77 5.31
CA VAL A 17 -3.38 -5.68 5.36
C VAL A 17 -3.60 -5.13 6.77
N ILE A 18 -3.63 -3.80 6.90
CA ILE A 18 -3.94 -3.09 8.15
C ILE A 18 -5.24 -2.31 7.98
N SER A 19 -6.17 -2.50 8.91
CA SER A 19 -7.46 -1.81 8.98
C SER A 19 -7.44 -0.63 9.98
N LYS A 20 -8.50 0.18 10.02
CA LYS A 20 -8.70 1.21 11.07
C LYS A 20 -8.67 0.63 12.48
N LYS A 21 -9.05 -0.65 12.65
CA LYS A 21 -9.00 -1.36 13.94
C LYS A 21 -7.63 -1.99 14.24
N GLY A 22 -6.62 -1.78 13.39
CA GLY A 22 -5.30 -2.40 13.50
C GLY A 22 -5.06 -3.51 12.47
N LEU A 23 -4.02 -4.30 12.71
CA LEU A 23 -3.59 -5.42 11.86
C LEU A 23 -4.71 -6.46 11.72
N ILE A 24 -4.89 -6.96 10.50
CA ILE A 24 -5.82 -8.06 10.23
C ILE A 24 -5.14 -9.37 10.61
N VAL A 25 -5.70 -10.06 11.61
CA VAL A 25 -5.14 -11.29 12.18
C VAL A 25 -6.23 -12.33 12.40
N ASN A 26 -5.85 -13.62 12.42
CA ASN A 26 -6.80 -14.73 12.56
C ASN A 26 -7.61 -14.67 13.87
N ALA A 27 -7.02 -14.12 14.94
CA ALA A 27 -7.71 -13.90 16.22
C ALA A 27 -8.96 -12.98 16.09
N ARG A 28 -9.11 -12.23 14.99
CA ARG A 28 -10.24 -11.31 14.75
C ARG A 28 -11.19 -11.80 13.64
N ASN A 29 -11.00 -13.02 13.14
CA ASN A 29 -11.62 -13.53 11.92
C ASN A 29 -13.16 -13.47 11.92
N GLU A 30 -13.78 -13.71 13.08
CA GLU A 30 -15.25 -13.64 13.23
C GLU A 30 -15.82 -12.24 12.97
N SER A 31 -15.07 -11.19 13.28
CA SER A 31 -15.49 -9.79 13.12
C SER A 31 -15.15 -9.19 11.74
N LEU A 32 -14.44 -9.95 10.90
CA LEU A 32 -13.97 -9.49 9.59
C LEU A 32 -15.00 -9.73 8.49
N GLN A 33 -15.12 -8.75 7.61
CA GLN A 33 -15.86 -8.90 6.34
C GLN A 33 -15.20 -9.98 5.48
N ALA A 34 -15.99 -10.69 4.67
CA ALA A 34 -15.53 -11.84 3.88
C ALA A 34 -14.24 -11.58 3.07
N HIS A 35 -14.16 -10.43 2.40
CA HIS A 35 -13.00 -10.05 1.57
C HIS A 35 -11.70 -9.74 2.37
N LYS A 36 -11.79 -9.66 3.71
CA LYS A 36 -10.62 -9.43 4.60
C LYS A 36 -10.09 -10.72 5.21
N LYS A 37 -10.89 -11.78 5.23
CA LYS A 37 -10.54 -13.06 5.86
C LYS A 37 -9.32 -13.73 5.24
N PRO A 38 -9.09 -13.69 3.90
CA PRO A 38 -7.88 -14.27 3.31
C PRO A 38 -6.58 -13.64 3.84
N TRP A 39 -6.63 -12.41 4.34
CA TRP A 39 -5.50 -11.66 4.88
C TRP A 39 -5.33 -11.78 6.39
N ALA A 40 -6.15 -12.61 7.06
CA ALA A 40 -6.11 -12.81 8.49
C ALA A 40 -5.04 -13.86 8.87
N HIS A 41 -3.78 -13.45 8.80
CA HIS A 41 -2.66 -14.31 9.15
C HIS A 41 -2.55 -14.51 10.67
N GLU A 42 -1.86 -15.56 11.08
CA GLU A 42 -1.57 -15.83 12.48
C GLU A 42 -0.52 -14.84 13.01
N HIS A 43 -0.95 -13.93 13.87
CA HIS A 43 -0.09 -12.94 14.50
C HIS A 43 -0.82 -12.33 15.72
N GLU A 44 -0.06 -11.81 16.67
CA GLU A 44 -0.60 -11.06 17.80
C GLU A 44 -1.37 -9.81 17.34
N PRO A 45 -2.52 -9.46 17.95
CA PRO A 45 -3.29 -8.30 17.52
C PRO A 45 -2.54 -7.01 17.80
N VAL A 46 -2.19 -6.28 16.75
CA VAL A 46 -1.54 -4.96 16.86
C VAL A 46 -2.52 -3.86 16.43
N ASN A 47 -2.67 -2.82 17.25
CA ASN A 47 -3.67 -1.77 17.04
C ASN A 47 -3.12 -0.56 16.25
N ASN A 48 -1.82 -0.27 16.37
CA ASN A 48 -1.22 0.93 15.78
C ASN A 48 -0.34 0.59 14.58
N LEU A 49 -0.23 1.54 13.64
CA LEU A 49 0.62 1.38 12.46
C LEU A 49 2.10 1.26 12.84
N LEU A 50 2.59 2.11 13.75
CA LEU A 50 3.99 2.11 14.18
C LEU A 50 4.40 0.77 14.81
N ASP A 51 3.59 0.26 15.72
CA ASP A 51 3.83 -1.04 16.37
C ASP A 51 3.80 -2.17 15.34
N THR A 52 2.92 -2.05 14.33
CA THR A 52 2.82 -3.03 13.25
C THR A 52 4.08 -3.01 12.38
N VAL A 53 4.61 -1.82 12.05
CA VAL A 53 5.88 -1.67 11.31
C VAL A 53 7.04 -2.27 12.10
N LYS A 54 7.10 -2.04 13.42
CA LYS A 54 8.16 -2.60 14.28
C LYS A 54 8.07 -4.12 14.42
N ALA A 55 6.86 -4.67 14.48
CA ALA A 55 6.63 -6.11 14.61
C ALA A 55 6.87 -6.86 13.29
N ILE A 56 6.28 -6.38 12.19
CA ILE A 56 6.32 -7.04 10.88
C ILE A 56 7.64 -6.75 10.15
N LYS A 57 8.24 -5.59 10.40
CA LYS A 57 9.43 -5.09 9.69
C LYS A 57 9.27 -5.14 8.16
N PRO A 58 8.22 -4.49 7.61
CA PRO A 58 7.95 -4.58 6.18
C PRO A 58 8.99 -3.83 5.35
N ALA A 59 9.29 -4.32 4.15
CA ALA A 59 10.14 -3.62 3.18
C ALA A 59 9.39 -2.50 2.43
N ALA A 60 8.07 -2.64 2.32
CA ALA A 60 7.20 -1.71 1.61
C ALA A 60 5.95 -1.38 2.44
N ILE A 61 5.49 -0.13 2.37
CA ILE A 61 4.25 0.32 2.96
C ILE A 61 3.39 1.06 1.91
N ILE A 62 2.14 0.65 1.80
CA ILE A 62 1.18 1.19 0.83
C ILE A 62 0.00 1.79 1.59
N GLY A 63 -0.31 3.06 1.33
CA GLY A 63 -1.42 3.80 1.90
C GLY A 63 -2.59 3.87 0.93
N THR A 64 -3.72 3.29 1.29
CA THR A 64 -5.00 3.32 0.56
C THR A 64 -6.16 3.65 1.49
N SER A 65 -5.89 4.39 2.57
CA SER A 65 -6.83 4.54 3.69
C SER A 65 -7.86 5.66 3.46
N GLY A 66 -7.54 6.61 2.59
CA GLY A 66 -8.28 7.86 2.42
C GLY A 66 -8.16 8.79 3.62
N VAL A 67 -7.21 8.55 4.54
CA VAL A 67 -6.99 9.36 5.74
C VAL A 67 -5.59 9.97 5.67
N GLY A 68 -5.55 11.29 5.51
CA GLY A 68 -4.29 12.02 5.40
C GLY A 68 -3.44 11.98 6.67
N ARG A 69 -2.13 12.19 6.51
CA ARG A 69 -1.13 12.31 7.60
C ARG A 69 -1.05 11.09 8.52
N THR A 70 -1.32 9.91 7.97
CA THR A 70 -1.26 8.65 8.70
C THR A 70 0.13 8.03 8.69
N PHE A 71 0.97 8.37 7.72
CA PHE A 71 2.40 8.07 7.76
C PHE A 71 3.09 9.20 8.51
N THR A 72 3.22 9.03 9.83
CA THR A 72 3.89 9.99 10.69
C THR A 72 5.41 9.89 10.56
N GLU A 73 6.13 10.90 11.04
CA GLU A 73 7.60 10.91 11.12
C GLU A 73 8.15 9.62 11.72
N GLU A 74 7.64 9.23 12.89
CA GLU A 74 8.03 8.01 13.61
C GLU A 74 7.86 6.74 12.76
N VAL A 75 6.83 6.68 11.90
CA VAL A 75 6.59 5.53 11.02
C VAL A 75 7.61 5.50 9.90
N ILE A 76 7.92 6.64 9.28
CA ILE A 76 8.89 6.74 8.18
C ILE A 76 10.31 6.50 8.70
N GLU A 77 10.65 7.03 9.87
CA GLU A 77 11.91 6.77 10.55
C GLU A 77 12.05 5.29 10.92
N ALA A 78 10.99 4.67 11.47
CA ALA A 78 10.97 3.23 11.75
C ALA A 78 11.20 2.42 10.46
N MET A 79 10.49 2.73 9.36
CA MET A 79 10.71 2.07 8.06
C MET A 79 12.14 2.21 7.55
N SER A 80 12.74 3.40 7.69
CA SER A 80 14.09 3.72 7.23
C SER A 80 15.17 3.08 8.10
N SER A 81 14.92 2.92 9.41
CA SER A 81 15.84 2.20 10.31
C SER A 81 15.85 0.69 10.06
N ILE A 82 14.73 0.13 9.60
CA ILE A 82 14.59 -1.30 9.30
C ILE A 82 15.16 -1.64 7.93
N ASN A 83 14.96 -0.76 6.95
CA ASN A 83 15.32 -1.00 5.55
C ASN A 83 16.21 0.12 5.01
N LYS A 84 17.33 -0.22 4.39
CA LYS A 84 18.18 0.75 3.68
C LYS A 84 17.47 1.48 2.54
N ARG A 85 16.43 0.86 1.95
CA ARG A 85 15.64 1.40 0.84
C ARG A 85 14.16 1.09 1.06
N PRO A 86 13.47 1.86 1.93
CA PRO A 86 12.06 1.63 2.19
C PRO A 86 11.21 2.06 0.99
N LEU A 87 10.25 1.24 0.58
CA LEU A 87 9.26 1.62 -0.43
C LEU A 87 8.03 2.22 0.25
N ILE A 88 7.76 3.50 0.07
CA ILE A 88 6.63 4.21 0.68
C ILE A 88 5.71 4.75 -0.42
N MET A 89 4.50 4.21 -0.49
CA MET A 89 3.49 4.59 -1.49
C MET A 89 2.27 5.20 -0.80
N ALA A 90 2.00 6.48 -1.03
CA ALA A 90 0.81 7.18 -0.56
C ALA A 90 -0.16 7.37 -1.74
N PHE A 91 -1.24 6.60 -1.79
CA PHE A 91 -2.19 6.62 -2.92
C PHE A 91 -3.47 7.40 -2.65
N SER A 92 -3.70 7.84 -1.41
CA SER A 92 -4.94 8.53 -1.08
C SER A 92 -5.02 9.90 -1.76
N ASN A 93 -6.15 10.14 -2.44
CA ASN A 93 -6.45 11.36 -3.16
C ASN A 93 -7.73 12.02 -2.59
N PRO A 94 -7.87 13.36 -2.64
CA PRO A 94 -6.91 14.37 -3.15
C PRO A 94 -5.70 14.54 -2.23
N THR A 95 -4.68 15.33 -2.60
CA THR A 95 -3.41 15.48 -1.85
C THR A 95 -3.58 15.74 -0.36
N ALA A 96 -4.64 16.42 0.06
CA ALA A 96 -4.97 16.66 1.47
C ALA A 96 -5.27 15.38 2.28
N GLN A 97 -5.65 14.30 1.60
CA GLN A 97 -5.88 12.96 2.16
C GLN A 97 -4.70 12.02 1.94
N SER A 98 -3.61 12.50 1.34
CA SER A 98 -2.39 11.71 1.17
C SER A 98 -1.81 11.33 2.53
N GLU A 99 -1.39 10.08 2.68
CA GLU A 99 -0.85 9.55 3.93
C GLU A 99 0.39 10.31 4.42
N CYS A 100 1.23 10.79 3.49
CA CYS A 100 2.30 11.77 3.71
C CYS A 100 2.51 12.61 2.45
N THR A 101 3.19 13.75 2.59
CA THR A 101 3.72 14.51 1.45
C THR A 101 5.07 13.98 1.00
N THR A 102 5.48 14.37 -0.20
CA THR A 102 6.76 13.97 -0.78
C THR A 102 7.93 14.51 0.03
N GLU A 103 7.83 15.78 0.37
CA GLU A 103 8.78 16.54 1.14
C GLU A 103 8.97 15.93 2.54
N GLU A 104 7.87 15.60 3.24
CA GLU A 104 7.90 14.97 4.56
C GLU A 104 8.63 13.63 4.53
N ALA A 105 8.29 12.75 3.58
CA ALA A 105 8.89 11.42 3.56
C ALA A 105 10.38 11.45 3.22
N TYR A 106 10.81 12.31 2.29
CA TYR A 106 12.24 12.49 2.02
C TYR A 106 12.96 13.03 3.27
N THR A 107 12.45 14.11 3.85
CA THR A 107 13.06 14.77 5.02
C THR A 107 13.21 13.82 6.22
N TRP A 108 12.16 13.05 6.54
CA TRP A 108 12.20 12.12 7.68
C TRP A 108 13.04 10.89 7.39
N SER A 109 13.12 10.45 6.13
CA SER A 109 14.01 9.34 5.76
C SER A 109 15.49 9.73 5.86
N GLU A 110 15.89 10.90 5.34
CA GLU A 110 17.29 11.36 5.32
C GLU A 110 17.88 11.61 6.71
N ARG A 111 17.03 11.87 7.72
CA ARG A 111 17.44 12.02 9.13
C ARG A 111 18.00 10.73 9.73
N VAL A 112 17.57 9.58 9.24
CA VAL A 112 17.97 8.27 9.79
C VAL A 112 19.15 7.69 9.03
N ASP A 113 19.20 7.85 7.71
CA ASP A 113 20.32 7.39 6.89
C ASP A 113 20.60 8.38 5.75
N THR A 114 21.79 8.96 5.72
CA THR A 114 22.18 9.97 4.72
C THR A 114 22.65 9.36 3.40
N THR A 115 22.71 8.03 3.31
CA THR A 115 23.20 7.31 2.13
C THR A 115 22.11 7.15 1.06
N THR A 116 21.89 8.19 0.27
CA THR A 116 21.10 8.18 -0.99
C THR A 116 19.87 7.28 -0.89
N ILE A 117 18.98 7.59 0.04
CA ILE A 117 17.73 6.85 0.20
C ILE A 117 17.00 6.98 -1.12
N ASN A 118 16.94 5.88 -1.87
CA ASN A 118 16.08 5.75 -3.03
C ASN A 118 14.66 5.55 -2.49
N LEU A 119 14.13 6.58 -1.84
CA LEU A 119 12.74 6.63 -1.44
C LEU A 119 11.95 6.73 -2.73
N ILE A 120 11.49 5.58 -3.21
CA ILE A 120 10.63 5.53 -4.39
C ILE A 120 9.25 5.94 -3.92
N MET A 121 9.05 7.25 -3.73
CA MET A 121 7.71 7.78 -3.56
C MET A 121 7.07 7.90 -4.93
N VAL A 122 6.22 6.94 -5.24
CA VAL A 122 5.42 6.99 -6.46
C VAL A 122 4.14 7.77 -6.17
N LYS A 123 4.21 9.10 -6.32
CA LYS A 123 3.03 9.97 -6.31
C LYS A 123 2.30 9.80 -7.63
N LEU A 124 1.51 8.75 -7.75
CA LEU A 124 0.85 8.44 -9.00
C LEU A 124 -0.45 9.22 -9.15
N ARG A 125 -0.41 10.19 -10.07
CA ARG A 125 -1.61 10.80 -10.61
C ARG A 125 -2.33 9.70 -11.42
N SER A 126 -3.37 9.12 -10.82
CA SER A 126 -4.28 8.10 -11.36
C SER A 126 -3.63 7.08 -12.32
N PHE A 127 -3.13 5.95 -11.79
CA PHE A 127 -2.73 4.75 -12.57
C PHE A 127 -3.73 4.37 -13.67
N VAL A 128 -5.00 4.69 -13.46
CA VAL A 128 -6.09 4.46 -14.40
C VAL A 128 -5.75 5.05 -15.79
N GLN A 129 -5.06 6.19 -15.85
CA GLN A 129 -4.72 6.82 -17.13
C GLN A 129 -3.56 6.12 -17.87
N TYR A 130 -2.71 5.38 -17.15
CA TYR A 130 -1.57 4.69 -17.75
C TYR A 130 -1.93 3.29 -18.26
N ILE A 131 -2.82 2.59 -17.55
CA ILE A 131 -3.19 1.21 -17.89
C ILE A 131 -4.36 1.18 -18.88
N PHE A 132 -5.46 1.89 -18.59
CA PHE A 132 -6.74 1.63 -19.27
C PHE A 132 -6.79 2.04 -20.75
N PRO A 133 -6.10 3.09 -21.23
CA PRO A 133 -6.11 3.40 -22.67
C PRO A 133 -5.46 2.29 -23.51
N GLY A 134 -4.26 1.83 -23.12
CA GLY A 134 -3.56 0.76 -23.82
C GLY A 134 -4.27 -0.59 -23.66
N PHE A 135 -4.71 -0.89 -22.43
CA PHE A 135 -5.44 -2.11 -22.12
C PHE A 135 -6.76 -2.20 -22.90
N GLY A 136 -7.57 -1.14 -22.87
CA GLY A 136 -8.84 -1.08 -23.59
C GLY A 136 -8.66 -1.19 -25.09
N PHE A 137 -7.64 -0.52 -25.65
CA PHE A 137 -7.31 -0.64 -27.07
C PHE A 137 -6.93 -2.07 -27.46
N GLY A 138 -6.10 -2.75 -26.65
CA GLY A 138 -5.73 -4.14 -26.87
C GLY A 138 -6.94 -5.10 -26.87
N LEU A 139 -7.87 -4.92 -25.94
CA LEU A 139 -9.10 -5.70 -25.87
C LEU A 139 -9.99 -5.51 -27.11
N VAL A 140 -10.11 -4.27 -27.60
CA VAL A 140 -10.89 -3.96 -28.82
C VAL A 140 -10.25 -4.60 -30.05
N MET A 141 -8.93 -4.51 -30.18
CA MET A 141 -8.21 -5.04 -31.36
C MET A 141 -8.30 -6.55 -31.49
N VAL A 142 -8.36 -7.28 -30.36
CA VAL A 142 -8.49 -8.75 -30.36
C VAL A 142 -9.94 -9.22 -30.28
N GLY A 143 -10.92 -8.31 -30.13
CA GLY A 143 -12.32 -8.67 -29.94
C GLY A 143 -12.56 -9.46 -28.65
N ALA A 144 -11.86 -9.11 -27.56
CA ALA A 144 -11.99 -9.82 -26.29
C ALA A 144 -13.41 -9.67 -25.72
N ILE A 145 -14.02 -10.81 -25.36
CA ILE A 145 -15.38 -10.86 -24.77
C ILE A 145 -15.35 -10.96 -23.23
N CYS A 146 -14.18 -11.19 -22.65
CA CYS A 146 -13.96 -11.28 -21.21
C CYS A 146 -12.56 -10.79 -20.84
N VAL A 147 -12.41 -10.32 -19.61
CA VAL A 147 -11.15 -9.85 -19.04
C VAL A 147 -10.71 -10.82 -17.94
N HIS A 148 -9.50 -11.35 -18.06
CA HIS A 148 -8.87 -12.19 -17.04
C HIS A 148 -7.83 -11.42 -16.24
N ASN A 149 -7.60 -11.82 -14.98
CA ASN A 149 -6.61 -11.19 -14.10
C ASN A 149 -5.19 -11.23 -14.71
N ASP A 150 -4.84 -12.28 -15.44
CA ASP A 150 -3.53 -12.39 -16.11
C ASP A 150 -3.31 -11.26 -17.12
N MET A 151 -4.38 -10.77 -17.77
CA MET A 151 -4.29 -9.65 -18.70
C MET A 151 -3.95 -8.33 -17.96
N LEU A 152 -4.46 -8.17 -16.74
CA LEU A 152 -4.15 -7.01 -15.88
C LEU A 152 -2.73 -7.10 -15.33
N VAL A 153 -2.26 -8.30 -14.97
CA VAL A 153 -0.87 -8.53 -14.54
C VAL A 153 0.09 -8.22 -15.69
N GLU A 154 -0.23 -8.64 -16.91
CA GLU A 154 0.59 -8.36 -18.10
C GLU A 154 0.65 -6.87 -18.40
N ALA A 155 -0.46 -6.15 -18.25
CA ALA A 155 -0.49 -4.70 -18.43
C ALA A 155 0.33 -3.92 -17.37
N CYS A 156 0.72 -4.57 -16.27
CA CYS A 156 1.54 -3.98 -15.22
C CYS A 156 3.04 -4.30 -15.35
N LYS A 157 3.45 -5.14 -16.30
CA LYS A 157 4.87 -5.45 -16.58
C LYS A 157 5.54 -4.32 -17.36
#